data_AF-D4KUN7-F1
#
_entry.id   AF-D4KUN7-F1
#
_cell.length_a   1.000
_cell.length_b   1.000
_cell.length_c   1.000
_cell.angle_alpha   90.00
_cell.angle_beta   90.00
_cell.angle_gamma   90.00
#
_symmetry.space_group_name_H-M   'P 1'
#
loop_
_entity.id
_entity.type
_entity.pdbx_description
1 polymer ?
#
loop_
_entity_poly.entity_id
_entity_poly.type
_entity_poly.pdbx_seq_one_letter_code
_entity_poly.pdbx_strand_id
1 'polypeptide(L)'
;MNILVIGNGFDLAHKLPTRYNDFLGFVERFLNIINTPQILQQGELKNTEKTVYKYIDHLIFNEQQLCKELEQLVKDNIWIEYFLQNPMYQKENWIDFENEISKVIQSLDQDMFFKDGEKSELSEKMQNLSNPFLHKKYSKYTAAMRTASALTHGKGESITYKEIRDRLYNDLNKLIRALEIYLTDYVEKEECNCVLPDIQEIVKENVKGADGEEQIKYCKVLSFNYTNTYERLYLDKQQIQNSIDYIHGKAKLFNTVENNNMVLGIDEYLTDERKDRETEFIAFKKFYQRIYKETGCKYKDWVETIREEYDDFLQEKERIINRANEYVGNDVQRMMHRLQASAVRDQKCKMHNVYIFGHSLDITDKDILRELILNENVYTTIFYLNRDVMGQQIANLVKIIGQDELIRRTGGKSKTIEFKQQKEC
;
A
#
# COMPACT_ATOMS: atom_id res chain seq x y z
N MET A 1 -9.06 21.16 -6.05
CA MET A 1 -8.69 19.94 -6.81
C MET A 1 -9.45 18.78 -6.20
N ASN A 2 -9.82 17.76 -6.98
CA ASN A 2 -10.38 16.51 -6.45
C ASN A 2 -9.31 15.42 -6.56
N ILE A 3 -9.03 14.73 -5.45
CA ILE A 3 -8.09 13.62 -5.34
C ILE A 3 -8.84 12.42 -4.77
N LEU A 4 -8.83 11.29 -5.47
CA LEU A 4 -9.38 10.01 -5.03
C LEU A 4 -8.24 9.08 -4.61
N VAL A 5 -8.21 8.70 -3.35
CA VAL A 5 -7.31 7.71 -2.77
C VAL A 5 -8.04 6.36 -2.77
N ILE A 6 -7.45 5.36 -3.43
CA ILE A 6 -7.99 3.99 -3.46
C ILE A 6 -7.01 3.00 -2.83
N GLY A 7 -7.56 2.04 -2.08
CA GLY A 7 -6.84 0.88 -1.53
C GLY A 7 -7.58 -0.43 -1.79
N ASN A 8 -7.10 -1.55 -1.23
CA ASN A 8 -7.53 -2.89 -1.67
C ASN A 8 -9.06 -3.11 -1.56
N GLY A 9 -9.71 -2.45 -0.60
CA GLY A 9 -11.17 -2.45 -0.46
C GLY A 9 -11.93 -1.92 -1.69
N PHE A 10 -11.27 -1.15 -2.56
CA PHE A 10 -11.80 -0.74 -3.86
C PHE A 10 -11.99 -1.95 -4.77
N ASP A 11 -10.97 -2.79 -4.93
CA ASP A 11 -11.08 -4.02 -5.74
C ASP A 11 -12.08 -5.01 -5.12
N LEU A 12 -12.11 -5.09 -3.78
CA LEU A 12 -13.09 -5.92 -3.07
C LEU A 12 -14.54 -5.43 -3.26
N ALA A 13 -14.77 -4.11 -3.34
CA ALA A 13 -16.09 -3.56 -3.66
C ALA A 13 -16.54 -3.90 -5.09
N HIS A 14 -15.58 -4.20 -5.98
CA HIS A 14 -15.80 -4.74 -7.32
C HIS A 14 -15.86 -6.28 -7.35
N LYS A 15 -15.89 -6.93 -6.19
CA LYS A 15 -15.98 -8.40 -6.03
C LYS A 15 -14.76 -9.15 -6.60
N LEU A 16 -13.62 -8.47 -6.76
CA LEU A 16 -12.38 -9.07 -7.23
C LEU A 16 -11.64 -9.80 -6.08
N PRO A 17 -11.05 -10.99 -6.32
CA PRO A 17 -10.38 -11.78 -5.29
C PRO A 17 -8.95 -11.28 -5.02
N THR A 18 -8.82 -10.09 -4.42
CA THR A 18 -7.54 -9.40 -4.17
C THR A 18 -7.08 -9.46 -2.71
N ARG A 19 -7.72 -10.28 -1.86
CA ARG A 19 -7.21 -10.48 -0.50
C ARG A 19 -5.95 -11.34 -0.56
N TYR A 20 -5.02 -11.13 0.37
CA TYR A 20 -3.87 -12.03 0.51
C TYR A 20 -4.27 -13.50 0.72
N ASN A 21 -5.42 -13.77 1.34
CA ASN A 21 -5.94 -15.12 1.47
C ASN A 21 -6.43 -15.72 0.15
N ASP A 22 -6.96 -14.89 -0.76
CA ASP A 22 -7.37 -15.37 -2.08
C ASP A 22 -6.13 -15.82 -2.85
N PHE A 23 -5.06 -15.04 -2.78
CA PHE A 23 -3.75 -15.38 -3.35
C PHE A 23 -3.12 -16.63 -2.69
N LEU A 24 -3.04 -16.71 -1.36
CA LEU A 24 -2.49 -17.89 -0.68
C LEU A 24 -3.32 -19.14 -0.97
N GLY A 25 -4.64 -19.01 -0.98
CA GLY A 25 -5.54 -20.10 -1.35
C GLY A 25 -5.32 -20.54 -2.80
N PHE A 26 -5.07 -19.61 -3.73
CA PHE A 26 -4.69 -19.95 -5.09
C PHE A 26 -3.36 -20.73 -5.12
N VAL A 27 -2.32 -20.24 -4.45
CA VAL A 27 -0.99 -20.89 -4.40
C VAL A 27 -1.08 -22.30 -3.80
N GLU A 28 -1.83 -22.48 -2.71
CA GLU A 28 -2.03 -23.79 -2.09
C GLU A 28 -2.69 -24.79 -3.05
N ARG A 29 -3.75 -24.37 -3.75
CA ARG A 29 -4.43 -25.22 -4.75
C ARG A 29 -3.51 -25.57 -5.91
N PHE A 30 -2.79 -24.58 -6.42
CA PHE A 30 -1.82 -24.76 -7.51
C PHE A 30 -0.74 -25.77 -7.12
N LEU A 31 -0.08 -25.59 -5.96
CA LEU A 31 0.94 -26.49 -5.43
C LEU A 31 0.41 -27.92 -5.23
N ASN A 32 -0.81 -28.08 -4.72
CA ASN A 32 -1.42 -29.40 -4.53
C ASN A 32 -1.65 -30.12 -5.86
N ILE A 33 -2.08 -29.40 -6.90
CA ILE A 33 -2.35 -29.98 -8.22
C ILE A 33 -1.04 -30.40 -8.90
N ILE A 34 -0.02 -29.53 -8.96
CA ILE A 34 1.24 -29.85 -9.63
C ILE A 34 2.04 -30.95 -8.92
N ASN A 35 1.86 -31.11 -7.61
CA ASN A 35 2.50 -32.18 -6.84
C ASN A 35 1.72 -33.50 -6.84
N THR A 36 0.58 -33.58 -7.56
CA THR A 36 -0.24 -34.79 -7.68
C THR A 36 -0.19 -35.34 -9.10
N PRO A 37 0.72 -36.28 -9.42
CA PRO A 37 0.93 -36.77 -10.78
C PRO A 37 -0.33 -37.38 -11.43
N GLN A 38 -1.23 -37.98 -10.64
CA GLN A 38 -2.48 -38.57 -11.17
C GLN A 38 -3.46 -37.53 -11.74
N ILE A 39 -3.37 -36.26 -11.29
CA ILE A 39 -4.22 -35.18 -11.79
C ILE A 39 -3.67 -34.68 -13.13
N LEU A 40 -2.35 -34.52 -13.24
CA LEU A 40 -1.69 -34.07 -14.47
C LEU A 40 -1.83 -35.06 -15.63
N GLN A 41 -1.92 -36.36 -15.35
CA GLN A 41 -2.12 -37.41 -16.36
C GLN A 41 -3.51 -37.37 -17.03
N GLN A 42 -4.50 -36.70 -16.42
CA GLN A 42 -5.86 -36.65 -16.97
C GLN A 42 -6.03 -35.59 -18.07
N GLY A 43 -5.09 -34.63 -18.19
CA GLY A 43 -5.13 -33.57 -19.20
C GLY A 43 -6.13 -32.44 -18.95
N GLU A 44 -7.00 -32.56 -17.93
CA GLU A 44 -7.97 -31.55 -17.49
C GLU A 44 -8.39 -31.78 -16.03
N LEU A 45 -8.78 -30.71 -15.31
CA LEU A 45 -9.35 -30.76 -13.96
C LEU A 45 -10.86 -31.07 -14.00
N LYS A 46 -11.29 -32.17 -13.39
CA LYS A 46 -12.70 -32.62 -13.40
C LYS A 46 -13.68 -31.78 -12.55
N ASN A 47 -13.19 -30.86 -11.73
CA ASN A 47 -14.01 -30.04 -10.82
C ASN A 47 -13.75 -28.54 -11.05
N THR A 48 -14.34 -28.00 -12.13
CA THR A 48 -14.19 -26.59 -12.56
C THR A 48 -15.32 -25.67 -12.06
N GLU A 49 -16.13 -26.11 -11.10
CA GLU A 49 -17.27 -25.31 -10.59
C GLU A 49 -16.83 -23.97 -9.95
N LYS A 50 -15.56 -23.82 -9.57
CA LYS A 50 -14.99 -22.53 -9.12
C LYS A 50 -14.06 -21.94 -10.17
N THR A 51 -14.17 -20.63 -10.41
CA THR A 51 -13.37 -19.87 -11.38
C THR A 51 -11.87 -20.09 -11.20
N VAL A 52 -11.39 -20.16 -9.96
CA VAL A 52 -9.98 -20.45 -9.65
C VAL A 52 -9.49 -21.80 -10.19
N TYR A 53 -10.29 -22.87 -10.18
CA TYR A 53 -9.88 -24.16 -10.73
C TYR A 53 -9.88 -24.15 -12.25
N LYS A 54 -10.85 -23.46 -12.87
CA LYS A 54 -10.86 -23.24 -14.33
C LYS A 54 -9.62 -22.47 -14.77
N TYR A 55 -9.19 -21.47 -14.00
CA TYR A 55 -7.96 -20.74 -14.26
C TYR A 55 -6.72 -21.62 -14.07
N ILE A 56 -6.61 -22.38 -12.98
CA ILE A 56 -5.45 -23.27 -12.76
C ILE A 56 -5.34 -24.31 -13.88
N ASP A 57 -6.46 -24.86 -14.35
CA ASP A 57 -6.50 -25.77 -15.50
C ASP A 57 -5.89 -25.10 -16.76
N HIS A 58 -6.38 -23.91 -17.09
CA HIS A 58 -5.86 -23.11 -18.20
C HIS A 58 -4.37 -22.79 -18.04
N LEU A 59 -3.95 -22.39 -16.83
CA LEU A 59 -2.56 -22.07 -16.54
C LEU A 59 -1.64 -23.28 -16.81
N ILE A 60 -2.04 -24.46 -16.34
CA ILE A 60 -1.24 -25.69 -16.46
C ILE A 60 -1.19 -26.19 -17.91
N PHE A 61 -2.32 -26.22 -18.62
CA PHE A 61 -2.42 -26.90 -19.92
C PHE A 61 -2.26 -25.97 -21.12
N ASN A 62 -2.57 -24.68 -20.98
CA ASN A 62 -2.48 -23.70 -22.06
C ASN A 62 -1.33 -22.69 -21.89
N GLU A 63 -0.95 -22.33 -20.66
CA GLU A 63 0.08 -21.32 -20.37
C GLU A 63 1.34 -21.93 -19.73
N GLN A 64 1.93 -22.94 -20.39
CA GLN A 64 3.02 -23.75 -19.83
C GLN A 64 4.25 -22.96 -19.37
N GLN A 65 4.57 -21.84 -20.04
CA GLN A 65 5.71 -21.01 -19.64
C GLN A 65 5.42 -20.28 -18.32
N LEU A 66 4.25 -19.67 -18.20
CA LEU A 66 3.82 -18.96 -17.00
C LEU A 66 3.62 -19.93 -15.82
N CYS A 67 3.08 -21.13 -16.09
CA CYS A 67 2.97 -22.18 -15.09
C CYS A 67 4.34 -22.60 -14.52
N LYS A 68 5.35 -22.78 -15.38
CA LYS A 68 6.72 -23.12 -14.96
C LYS A 68 7.36 -22.00 -14.16
N GLU A 69 7.17 -20.75 -14.58
CA GLU A 69 7.64 -19.58 -13.83
C GLU A 69 6.99 -19.55 -12.44
N LEU A 70 5.65 -19.64 -12.38
CA LEU A 70 4.92 -19.64 -11.12
C LEU A 70 5.39 -20.77 -10.19
N GLU A 71 5.54 -22.00 -10.69
CA GLU A 71 6.09 -23.11 -9.90
C GLU A 71 7.44 -22.75 -9.28
N GLN A 72 8.37 -22.19 -10.07
CA GLN A 72 9.70 -21.80 -9.58
C GLN A 72 9.66 -20.69 -8.52
N LEU A 73 8.68 -19.79 -8.60
CA LEU A 73 8.53 -18.68 -7.67
C LEU A 73 7.96 -19.12 -6.31
N VAL A 74 7.02 -20.07 -6.31
CA VAL A 74 6.31 -20.49 -5.09
C VAL A 74 6.92 -21.72 -4.41
N LYS A 75 7.66 -22.57 -5.14
CA LYS A 75 8.27 -23.79 -4.61
C LYS A 75 9.49 -23.48 -3.73
N ASP A 76 9.51 -24.06 -2.53
CA ASP A 76 10.51 -23.78 -1.47
C ASP A 76 10.68 -22.29 -1.14
N ASN A 77 9.62 -21.49 -1.34
CA ASN A 77 9.59 -20.09 -0.95
C ASN A 77 9.31 -19.97 0.55
N ILE A 78 10.25 -19.37 1.29
CA ILE A 78 10.18 -19.28 2.75
C ILE A 78 8.97 -18.47 3.25
N TRP A 79 8.51 -17.46 2.50
CA TRP A 79 7.36 -16.64 2.89
C TRP A 79 6.05 -17.36 2.65
N ILE A 80 5.90 -18.06 1.53
CA ILE A 80 4.73 -18.91 1.29
C ILE A 80 4.61 -19.96 2.39
N GLU A 81 5.71 -20.63 2.74
CA GLU A 81 5.71 -21.60 3.83
C GLU A 81 5.32 -20.96 5.17
N TYR A 82 5.89 -19.80 5.49
CA TYR A 82 5.60 -19.07 6.73
C TYR A 82 4.12 -18.69 6.82
N PHE A 83 3.56 -18.11 5.76
CA PHE A 83 2.19 -17.64 5.74
C PHE A 83 1.17 -18.78 5.80
N LEU A 84 1.41 -19.90 5.10
CA LEU A 84 0.53 -21.07 5.16
C LEU A 84 0.54 -21.76 6.55
N GLN A 85 1.64 -21.60 7.31
CA GLN A 85 1.74 -22.07 8.70
C GLN A 85 1.24 -21.05 9.74
N ASN A 86 0.85 -19.85 9.32
CA ASN A 86 0.46 -18.78 10.25
C ASN A 86 -0.87 -19.11 10.95
N PRO A 87 -0.95 -19.06 12.30
CA PRO A 87 -2.18 -19.39 13.03
C PRO A 87 -3.39 -18.51 12.66
N MET A 88 -3.19 -17.23 12.37
CA MET A 88 -4.29 -16.32 11.98
C MET A 88 -4.86 -16.74 10.63
N TYR A 89 -3.99 -17.09 9.67
CA TYR A 89 -4.43 -17.63 8.39
C TYR A 89 -5.18 -18.96 8.58
N GLN A 90 -4.65 -19.87 9.40
CA GLN A 90 -5.27 -21.18 9.63
C GLN A 90 -6.60 -21.12 10.38
N LYS A 91 -6.78 -20.18 11.32
CA LYS A 91 -7.96 -20.12 12.19
C LYS A 91 -9.02 -19.12 11.72
N GLU A 92 -8.58 -17.97 11.22
CA GLU A 92 -9.45 -16.84 10.91
C GLU A 92 -9.46 -16.50 9.42
N ASN A 93 -8.66 -17.20 8.60
CA ASN A 93 -8.46 -16.92 7.19
C ASN A 93 -8.20 -15.41 6.99
N TRP A 94 -7.24 -14.87 7.75
CA TRP A 94 -6.81 -13.48 7.72
C TRP A 94 -5.31 -13.38 7.88
N ILE A 95 -4.67 -12.55 7.07
CA ILE A 95 -3.24 -12.27 7.15
C ILE A 95 -2.93 -10.87 6.64
N ASP A 96 -1.93 -10.26 7.26
CA ASP A 96 -1.33 -8.98 6.89
C ASP A 96 0.14 -9.26 6.57
N PHE A 97 0.48 -9.32 5.28
CA PHE A 97 1.83 -9.70 4.84
C PHE A 97 2.88 -8.76 5.40
N GLU A 98 2.65 -7.45 5.34
CA GLU A 98 3.57 -6.42 5.78
C GLU A 98 3.86 -6.53 7.28
N ASN A 99 2.83 -6.68 8.11
CA ASN A 99 3.01 -6.85 9.55
C ASN A 99 3.73 -8.17 9.90
N GLU A 100 3.39 -9.25 9.20
CA GLU A 100 4.00 -10.56 9.42
C GLU A 100 5.46 -10.61 8.95
N ILE A 101 5.79 -9.99 7.81
CA ILE A 101 7.17 -9.78 7.36
C ILE A 101 7.92 -8.92 8.41
N SER A 102 7.28 -7.86 8.90
CA SER A 102 7.89 -6.95 9.88
C SER A 102 8.31 -7.69 11.15
N LYS A 103 7.44 -8.55 11.69
CA LYS A 103 7.77 -9.39 12.85
C LYS A 103 8.97 -10.30 12.61
N VAL A 104 9.03 -10.96 11.44
CA VAL A 104 10.14 -11.85 11.09
C VAL A 104 11.45 -11.06 10.95
N ILE A 105 11.44 -9.93 10.24
CA ILE A 105 12.63 -9.10 10.04
C ILE A 105 13.12 -8.49 11.35
N GLN A 106 12.22 -7.94 12.17
CA GLN A 106 12.56 -7.39 13.48
C GLN A 106 13.15 -8.45 14.41
N SER A 107 12.61 -9.66 14.41
CA SER A 107 13.15 -10.75 15.22
C SER A 107 14.57 -11.15 14.79
N LEU A 108 14.85 -11.20 13.48
CA LEU A 108 16.18 -11.50 12.96
C LEU A 108 17.18 -10.37 13.27
N ASP A 109 16.77 -9.11 13.15
CA ASP A 109 17.61 -7.95 13.51
C ASP A 109 17.91 -7.93 15.01
N GLN A 110 16.94 -8.27 15.87
CA GLN A 110 17.14 -8.42 17.31
C GLN A 110 18.06 -9.59 17.66
N ASP A 111 17.97 -10.71 16.95
CA ASP A 111 18.82 -11.88 17.13
C ASP A 111 20.29 -11.62 16.79
N MET A 112 20.61 -10.50 16.13
CA MET A 112 21.98 -10.06 15.87
C MET A 112 22.61 -9.32 17.06
N PHE A 113 21.86 -8.97 18.11
CA PHE A 113 22.41 -8.31 19.30
C PHE A 113 22.89 -9.34 20.34
N PHE A 114 24.12 -9.17 20.82
CA PHE A 114 24.63 -9.93 21.96
C PHE A 114 24.05 -9.44 23.28
N LYS A 115 24.20 -10.25 24.34
CA LYS A 115 23.73 -9.91 25.70
C LYS A 115 24.32 -8.60 26.25
N ASP A 116 25.49 -8.21 25.77
CA ASP A 116 26.19 -6.99 26.20
C ASP A 116 25.81 -5.76 25.35
N GLY A 117 24.88 -5.90 24.40
CA GLY A 117 24.34 -4.81 23.57
C GLY A 117 25.10 -4.53 22.28
N GLU A 118 26.21 -5.21 22.01
CA GLU A 118 26.92 -5.11 20.73
C GLU A 118 26.17 -5.86 19.62
N LYS A 119 26.07 -5.23 18.43
CA LYS A 119 25.44 -5.81 17.24
C LYS A 119 26.48 -6.62 16.46
N SER A 120 26.14 -7.87 16.14
CA SER A 120 26.94 -8.76 15.30
C SER A 120 27.00 -8.23 13.87
N GLU A 121 28.09 -8.51 13.16
CA GLU A 121 28.10 -8.33 11.71
C GLU A 121 27.24 -9.38 11.00
N LEU A 122 26.66 -9.04 9.85
CA LEU A 122 25.91 -10.00 9.02
C LEU A 122 26.75 -11.21 8.58
N SER A 123 28.07 -11.04 8.47
CA SER A 123 29.02 -12.08 8.10
C SER A 123 29.18 -13.15 9.20
N GLU A 124 28.72 -12.87 10.42
CA GLU A 124 28.85 -13.78 11.54
C GLU A 124 27.88 -14.95 11.44
N LYS A 125 28.31 -16.07 12.03
CA LYS A 125 27.52 -17.30 12.08
C LYS A 125 26.33 -17.10 13.02
N MET A 126 25.13 -17.46 12.53
CA MET A 126 23.93 -17.52 13.34
C MET A 126 24.16 -18.43 14.55
N GLN A 127 23.78 -17.94 15.73
CA GLN A 127 23.91 -18.69 17.00
C GLN A 127 22.58 -19.32 17.38
N ASN A 128 21.53 -18.50 17.43
CA ASN A 128 20.17 -18.89 17.71
C ASN A 128 19.20 -17.93 17.00
N LEU A 129 17.94 -18.34 16.88
CA LEU A 129 16.85 -17.53 16.33
C LEU A 129 15.68 -17.53 17.31
N SER A 130 15.17 -16.35 17.65
CA SER A 130 14.03 -16.18 18.56
C SER A 130 12.70 -16.44 17.87
N ASN A 131 12.62 -16.19 16.56
CA ASN A 131 11.43 -16.49 15.78
C ASN A 131 11.19 -18.01 15.68
N PRO A 132 10.03 -18.53 16.11
CA PRO A 132 9.78 -19.98 16.13
C PRO A 132 9.86 -20.64 14.76
N PHE A 133 9.39 -19.96 13.71
CA PHE A 133 9.43 -20.49 12.35
C PHE A 133 10.86 -20.55 11.81
N LEU A 134 11.63 -19.45 11.93
CA LEU A 134 13.02 -19.45 11.50
C LEU A 134 13.87 -20.43 12.33
N HIS A 135 13.64 -20.51 13.64
CA HIS A 135 14.30 -21.47 14.52
C HIS A 135 14.08 -22.91 14.05
N LYS A 136 12.84 -23.28 13.73
CA LYS A 136 12.50 -24.61 13.18
C LYS A 136 13.20 -24.84 11.84
N LYS A 137 13.09 -23.89 10.90
CA LYS A 137 13.65 -23.99 9.53
C LYS A 137 15.18 -24.12 9.53
N TYR A 138 15.87 -23.41 10.42
CA TYR A 138 17.34 -23.38 10.52
C TYR A 138 17.91 -24.13 11.74
N SER A 139 17.10 -24.96 12.39
CA SER A 139 17.46 -25.68 13.63
C SER A 139 18.79 -26.43 13.54
N LYS A 140 19.08 -27.05 12.38
CA LYS A 140 20.34 -27.78 12.13
C LYS A 140 21.60 -26.92 12.18
N TYR A 141 21.48 -25.60 12.02
CA TYR A 141 22.61 -24.66 12.02
C TYR A 141 22.84 -23.98 13.38
N THR A 142 21.97 -24.23 14.37
CA THR A 142 22.05 -23.61 15.70
C THR A 142 23.33 -24.01 16.42
N ALA A 143 23.79 -23.14 17.33
CA ALA A 143 24.98 -23.41 18.13
C ALA A 143 24.90 -24.76 18.89
N ALA A 144 23.73 -25.07 19.45
CA ALA A 144 23.49 -26.33 20.16
C ALA A 144 23.68 -27.55 19.24
N MET A 145 23.13 -27.52 18.02
CA MET A 145 23.24 -28.64 17.08
C MET A 145 24.66 -28.80 16.53
N ARG A 146 25.39 -27.68 16.31
CA ARG A 146 26.80 -27.73 15.92
C ARG A 146 27.66 -28.38 17.00
N THR A 147 27.44 -28.01 18.27
CA THR A 147 28.15 -28.63 19.40
C THR A 147 27.80 -30.11 19.53
N ALA A 148 26.52 -30.49 19.42
CA ALA A 148 26.11 -31.89 19.45
C ALA A 148 26.76 -32.71 18.33
N SER A 149 26.80 -32.17 17.11
CA SER A 149 27.42 -32.82 15.94
C SER A 149 28.93 -32.98 16.09
N ALA A 150 29.60 -31.97 16.66
CA ALA A 150 31.03 -32.02 16.95
C ALA A 150 31.37 -33.11 17.98
N LEU A 151 30.50 -33.32 18.99
CA LEU A 151 30.65 -34.39 19.98
C LEU A 151 30.47 -35.79 19.38
N THR A 152 29.73 -35.93 18.28
CA THR A 152 29.52 -37.21 17.56
C THR A 152 30.42 -37.37 16.33
N HIS A 153 31.54 -36.65 16.24
CA HIS A 153 32.49 -36.66 15.10
C HIS A 153 31.88 -36.26 13.74
N GLY A 154 30.71 -35.62 13.72
CA GLY A 154 30.12 -35.03 12.52
C GLY A 154 30.68 -33.63 12.24
N LYS A 155 30.66 -33.19 10.98
CA LYS A 155 30.89 -31.78 10.64
C LYS A 155 29.60 -31.01 10.88
N GLY A 156 29.57 -30.14 11.89
CA GLY A 156 28.46 -29.22 12.10
C GLY A 156 28.35 -28.22 10.94
N GLU A 157 27.16 -28.09 10.36
CA GLU A 157 26.87 -27.07 9.36
C GLU A 157 26.70 -25.70 10.04
N SER A 158 27.11 -24.61 9.37
CA SER A 158 26.85 -23.25 9.83
C SER A 158 26.25 -22.41 8.73
N ILE A 159 25.41 -21.46 9.10
CA ILE A 159 24.85 -20.43 8.25
C ILE A 159 25.08 -19.07 8.90
N THR A 160 25.23 -18.02 8.10
CA THR A 160 25.40 -16.64 8.54
C THR A 160 24.08 -15.89 8.58
N TYR A 161 24.01 -14.78 9.34
CA TYR A 161 22.85 -13.88 9.29
C TYR A 161 22.63 -13.31 7.89
N LYS A 162 23.73 -13.04 7.15
CA LYS A 162 23.70 -12.62 5.75
C LYS A 162 22.95 -13.62 4.86
N GLU A 163 23.28 -14.90 4.94
CA GLU A 163 22.64 -15.94 4.10
C GLU A 163 21.14 -16.06 4.41
N ILE A 164 20.74 -15.96 5.67
CA ILE A 164 19.32 -15.97 6.06
C ILE A 164 18.60 -14.74 5.50
N ARG A 165 19.17 -13.55 5.71
CA ARG A 165 18.62 -12.28 5.21
C ARG A 165 18.49 -12.30 3.68
N ASP A 166 19.54 -12.73 2.98
CA ASP A 166 19.57 -12.77 1.51
C ASP A 166 18.53 -13.76 0.98
N ARG A 167 18.34 -14.91 1.65
CA ARG A 167 17.24 -15.84 1.33
C ARG A 167 15.87 -15.21 1.54
N LEU A 168 15.63 -14.55 2.68
CA LEU A 168 14.37 -13.86 2.96
C LEU A 168 14.09 -12.77 1.91
N TYR A 169 15.10 -12.00 1.52
CA TYR A 169 14.95 -10.95 0.52
C TYR A 169 14.64 -11.52 -0.87
N ASN A 170 15.40 -12.53 -1.30
CA ASN A 170 15.20 -13.17 -2.61
C ASN A 170 13.83 -13.83 -2.72
N ASP A 171 13.41 -14.57 -1.69
CA ASP A 171 12.10 -15.21 -1.69
C ASP A 171 10.95 -14.20 -1.55
N LEU A 172 11.18 -13.02 -0.93
CA LEU A 172 10.21 -11.92 -0.92
C LEU A 172 9.98 -11.39 -2.34
N ASN A 173 11.05 -11.17 -3.11
CA ASN A 173 10.92 -10.72 -4.49
C ASN A 173 10.22 -11.78 -5.37
N LYS A 174 10.49 -13.08 -5.16
CA LYS A 174 9.75 -14.15 -5.83
C LYS A 174 8.26 -14.18 -5.45
N LEU A 175 7.94 -13.98 -4.17
CA LEU A 175 6.57 -13.88 -3.68
C LEU A 175 5.83 -12.73 -4.38
N ILE A 176 6.45 -11.55 -4.44
CA ILE A 176 5.88 -10.36 -5.08
C ILE A 176 5.62 -10.64 -6.57
N ARG A 177 6.56 -11.30 -7.27
CA ARG A 177 6.36 -11.70 -8.66
C ARG A 177 5.23 -12.72 -8.83
N ALA A 178 5.12 -13.71 -7.94
CA ALA A 178 4.00 -14.65 -7.96
C ALA A 178 2.65 -13.96 -7.73
N LEU A 179 2.61 -12.97 -6.83
CA LEU A 179 1.44 -12.13 -6.60
C LEU A 179 1.10 -11.30 -7.85
N GLU A 180 2.09 -10.73 -8.54
CA GLU A 180 1.89 -9.99 -9.78
C GLU A 180 1.26 -10.86 -10.88
N ILE A 181 1.74 -12.09 -11.06
CA ILE A 181 1.17 -13.06 -11.99
C ILE A 181 -0.29 -13.35 -11.62
N TYR A 182 -0.57 -13.60 -10.34
CA TYR A 182 -1.94 -13.83 -9.86
C TYR A 182 -2.87 -12.64 -10.14
N LEU A 183 -2.42 -11.42 -9.85
CA LEU A 183 -3.24 -10.23 -10.06
C LEU A 183 -3.50 -9.97 -11.55
N THR A 184 -2.50 -10.14 -12.41
CA THR A 184 -2.61 -9.77 -13.84
C THR A 184 -3.18 -10.88 -14.72
N ASP A 185 -2.82 -12.13 -14.45
CA ASP A 185 -3.23 -13.24 -15.32
C ASP A 185 -4.54 -13.90 -14.87
N TYR A 186 -4.91 -13.80 -13.59
CA TYR A 186 -6.18 -14.28 -13.05
C TYR A 186 -7.14 -13.13 -12.72
N VAL A 187 -6.79 -12.27 -11.75
CA VAL A 187 -7.76 -11.29 -11.21
C VAL A 187 -8.23 -10.29 -12.26
N GLU A 188 -7.32 -9.74 -13.08
CA GLU A 188 -7.68 -8.80 -14.13
C GLU A 188 -8.48 -9.43 -15.29
N LYS A 189 -8.51 -10.76 -15.41
CA LYS A 189 -9.33 -11.47 -16.40
C LYS A 189 -10.72 -11.82 -15.88
N GLU A 190 -10.97 -11.72 -14.57
CA GLU A 190 -12.31 -11.90 -14.03
C GLU A 190 -13.26 -10.79 -14.55
N GLU A 191 -14.47 -11.20 -14.94
CA GLU A 191 -15.50 -10.28 -15.41
C GLU A 191 -15.96 -9.37 -14.28
N CYS A 192 -15.78 -8.06 -14.45
CA CYS A 192 -16.29 -7.04 -13.54
C CYS A 192 -16.98 -5.95 -14.33
N ASN A 193 -18.32 -5.91 -14.26
CA ASN A 193 -19.15 -4.86 -14.88
C ASN A 193 -19.79 -3.92 -13.85
N CYS A 194 -19.29 -3.97 -12.62
CA CYS A 194 -19.79 -3.17 -11.52
C CYS A 194 -19.18 -1.77 -11.55
N VAL A 195 -20.02 -0.73 -11.59
CA VAL A 195 -19.60 0.67 -11.44
C VAL A 195 -20.20 1.21 -10.15
N LEU A 196 -19.33 1.65 -9.23
CA LEU A 196 -19.74 2.17 -7.92
C LEU A 196 -20.30 3.58 -8.08
N PRO A 197 -21.55 3.86 -7.63
CA PRO A 197 -22.18 5.16 -7.81
C PRO A 197 -21.39 6.31 -7.16
N ASP A 198 -20.83 6.09 -5.97
CA ASP A 198 -20.03 7.10 -5.27
C ASP A 198 -18.77 7.50 -6.07
N ILE A 199 -18.14 6.53 -6.74
CA ILE A 199 -16.96 6.80 -7.56
C ILE A 199 -17.37 7.53 -8.84
N GLN A 200 -18.46 7.11 -9.47
CA GLN A 200 -19.00 7.77 -10.67
C GLN A 200 -19.34 9.25 -10.42
N GLU A 201 -19.85 9.59 -9.24
CA GLU A 201 -20.13 10.96 -8.80
C GLU A 201 -18.85 11.81 -8.64
N ILE A 202 -17.69 11.19 -8.37
CA ILE A 202 -16.42 11.88 -8.07
C ILE A 202 -15.51 11.99 -9.31
N VAL A 203 -15.54 11.01 -10.21
CA VAL A 203 -14.55 10.86 -11.29
C VAL A 203 -14.54 12.03 -12.25
N LYS A 204 -15.71 12.60 -12.59
CA LYS A 204 -15.88 13.64 -13.61
C LYS A 204 -16.57 14.88 -13.00
N GLU A 205 -15.97 16.04 -13.16
CA GLU A 205 -16.55 17.34 -12.84
C GLU A 205 -16.71 18.17 -14.12
N ASN A 206 -17.91 18.65 -14.41
CA ASN A 206 -18.13 19.57 -15.53
C ASN A 206 -17.75 20.99 -15.09
N VAL A 207 -16.74 21.57 -15.74
CA VAL A 207 -16.23 22.91 -15.47
C VAL A 207 -16.48 23.79 -16.69
N LYS A 208 -16.94 25.02 -16.48
CA LYS A 208 -17.06 25.99 -17.57
C LYS A 208 -15.71 26.68 -17.81
N GLY A 209 -15.21 26.61 -19.05
CA GLY A 209 -14.05 27.33 -19.51
C GLY A 209 -14.26 28.85 -19.53
N ALA A 210 -13.17 29.61 -19.69
CA ALA A 210 -13.21 31.07 -19.76
C ALA A 210 -14.00 31.59 -20.98
N ASP A 211 -14.12 30.76 -22.01
CA ASP A 211 -14.90 30.92 -23.24
C ASP A 211 -16.36 30.44 -23.12
N GLY A 212 -16.74 29.85 -21.98
CA GLY A 212 -18.06 29.29 -21.74
C GLY A 212 -18.24 27.85 -22.24
N GLU A 213 -17.20 27.21 -22.80
CA GLU A 213 -17.26 25.81 -23.20
C GLU A 213 -17.25 24.87 -21.98
N GLU A 214 -18.04 23.80 -22.02
CA GLU A 214 -18.01 22.78 -20.97
C GLU A 214 -16.80 21.87 -21.15
N GLN A 215 -15.91 21.87 -20.16
CA GLN A 215 -14.75 21.00 -20.08
C GLN A 215 -14.94 19.98 -18.96
N ILE A 216 -14.68 18.71 -19.24
CA ILE A 216 -14.69 17.66 -18.22
C ILE A 216 -13.32 17.67 -17.52
N LYS A 217 -13.33 17.92 -16.22
CA LYS A 217 -12.17 17.78 -15.36
C LYS A 217 -12.24 16.44 -14.63
N TYR A 218 -11.18 15.65 -14.80
CA TYR A 218 -11.05 14.36 -14.13
C TYR A 218 -10.41 14.50 -12.75
N CYS A 219 -10.86 13.66 -11.82
CA CYS A 219 -10.25 13.49 -10.52
C CYS A 219 -8.81 12.95 -10.66
N LYS A 220 -7.89 13.44 -9.83
CA LYS A 220 -6.56 12.82 -9.64
C LYS A 220 -6.74 11.56 -8.79
N VAL A 221 -5.97 10.51 -9.03
CA VAL A 221 -6.13 9.23 -8.37
C VAL A 221 -4.82 8.79 -7.76
N LEU A 222 -4.83 8.58 -6.45
CA LEU A 222 -3.71 7.99 -5.73
C LEU A 222 -4.04 6.52 -5.45
N SER A 223 -3.37 5.61 -6.15
CA SER A 223 -3.62 4.18 -6.03
C SER A 223 -2.59 3.51 -5.14
N PHE A 224 -3.09 2.92 -4.05
CA PHE A 224 -2.40 1.92 -3.24
C PHE A 224 -2.64 0.50 -3.78
N ASN A 225 -3.54 0.33 -4.75
CA ASN A 225 -3.75 -0.94 -5.43
C ASN A 225 -2.71 -1.16 -6.51
N TYR A 226 -2.34 -2.43 -6.69
CA TYR A 226 -1.48 -2.85 -7.79
C TYR A 226 -2.24 -3.06 -9.11
N THR A 227 -3.54 -3.33 -9.05
CA THR A 227 -4.40 -3.67 -10.20
C THR A 227 -4.78 -2.43 -11.03
N ASN A 228 -5.24 -2.66 -12.26
CA ASN A 228 -5.77 -1.61 -13.13
C ASN A 228 -7.31 -1.42 -13.06
N THR A 229 -7.98 -1.92 -12.02
CA THR A 229 -9.46 -1.90 -11.90
C THR A 229 -10.06 -0.52 -12.17
N TYR A 230 -9.48 0.53 -11.56
CA TYR A 230 -9.95 1.90 -11.76
C TYR A 230 -9.83 2.35 -13.23
N GLU A 231 -8.68 2.08 -13.87
CA GLU A 231 -8.45 2.42 -15.27
C GLU A 231 -9.46 1.71 -16.19
N ARG A 232 -9.72 0.43 -15.93
CA ARG A 232 -10.60 -0.41 -16.76
C ARG A 232 -12.07 0.03 -16.70
N LEU A 233 -12.54 0.49 -15.54
CA LEU A 233 -13.96 0.73 -15.28
C LEU A 233 -14.37 2.21 -15.33
N TYR A 234 -13.46 3.12 -15.00
CA TYR A 234 -13.81 4.54 -14.80
C TYR A 234 -13.12 5.50 -15.77
N LEU A 235 -12.12 5.04 -16.54
CA LEU A 235 -11.45 5.87 -17.53
C LEU A 235 -11.81 5.49 -18.96
N ASP A 236 -12.08 6.51 -19.78
CA ASP A 236 -12.27 6.36 -21.22
C ASP A 236 -10.91 6.17 -21.92
N LYS A 237 -10.83 5.24 -22.89
CA LYS A 237 -9.60 4.83 -23.59
C LYS A 237 -8.79 5.97 -24.25
N GLN A 238 -9.38 7.16 -24.43
CA GLN A 238 -8.71 8.31 -25.06
C GLN A 238 -7.96 9.24 -24.09
N GLN A 239 -7.99 9.02 -22.76
CA GLN A 239 -7.38 9.97 -21.80
C GLN A 239 -6.74 9.28 -20.58
N ILE A 240 -5.68 8.52 -20.78
CA ILE A 240 -5.07 7.73 -19.71
C ILE A 240 -3.56 7.96 -19.70
N GLN A 241 -3.08 8.83 -18.80
CA GLN A 241 -1.76 8.66 -18.14
C GLN A 241 -1.40 9.75 -17.10
N ASN A 242 -2.03 10.93 -17.14
CA ASN A 242 -1.59 12.06 -16.30
C ASN A 242 -2.38 12.26 -14.99
N SER A 243 -3.31 11.35 -14.68
CA SER A 243 -4.20 11.52 -13.52
C SER A 243 -4.03 10.46 -12.43
N ILE A 244 -3.40 9.31 -12.70
CA ILE A 244 -3.18 8.27 -11.69
C ILE A 244 -1.72 8.23 -11.25
N ASP A 245 -1.51 8.07 -9.95
CA ASP A 245 -0.22 7.84 -9.32
C ASP A 245 -0.25 6.52 -8.53
N TYR A 246 0.57 5.56 -8.96
CA TYR A 246 0.68 4.23 -8.36
C TYR A 246 1.87 4.19 -7.39
N ILE A 247 1.62 4.51 -6.14
CA ILE A 247 2.67 4.70 -5.13
C ILE A 247 3.28 3.40 -4.61
N HIS A 248 2.56 2.27 -4.72
CA HIS A 248 3.09 0.94 -4.41
C HIS A 248 3.44 0.16 -5.68
N GLY A 249 3.52 0.82 -6.84
CA GLY A 249 3.74 0.16 -8.12
C GLY A 249 2.47 -0.38 -8.75
N LYS A 250 2.59 -0.92 -9.95
CA LYS A 250 1.48 -1.41 -10.77
C LYS A 250 1.84 -2.77 -11.33
N ALA A 251 0.99 -3.76 -11.10
CA ALA A 251 1.18 -5.12 -11.57
C ALA A 251 1.20 -5.15 -13.11
N LYS A 252 2.18 -5.85 -13.69
CA LYS A 252 2.26 -6.08 -15.14
C LYS A 252 2.65 -7.52 -15.44
N LEU A 253 1.90 -8.15 -16.33
CA LEU A 253 2.08 -9.57 -16.67
C LEU A 253 3.51 -9.91 -17.12
N PHE A 254 4.08 -9.08 -18.01
CA PHE A 254 5.39 -9.34 -18.64
C PHE A 254 6.60 -8.82 -17.84
N ASN A 255 6.40 -8.42 -16.58
CA ASN A 255 7.52 -8.14 -15.70
C ASN A 255 8.29 -9.44 -15.36
N THR A 256 9.52 -9.30 -14.86
CA THR A 256 10.33 -10.35 -14.24
C THR A 256 10.51 -10.01 -12.77
N VAL A 257 11.21 -10.86 -12.01
CA VAL A 257 11.56 -10.55 -10.61
C VAL A 257 12.34 -9.24 -10.50
N GLU A 258 13.19 -8.94 -11.48
CA GLU A 258 14.11 -7.80 -11.48
C GLU A 258 13.43 -6.47 -11.84
N ASN A 259 12.46 -6.47 -12.75
CA ASN A 259 11.78 -5.25 -13.20
C ASN A 259 10.39 -5.05 -12.56
N ASN A 260 9.95 -5.98 -11.72
CA ASN A 260 8.74 -5.83 -10.93
C ASN A 260 8.83 -4.60 -10.02
N ASN A 261 7.88 -3.68 -10.17
CA ASN A 261 7.87 -2.44 -9.40
C ASN A 261 6.89 -2.43 -8.21
N MET A 262 6.29 -3.57 -7.86
CA MET A 262 5.36 -3.66 -6.73
C MET A 262 6.10 -3.55 -5.39
N VAL A 263 5.56 -2.74 -4.48
CA VAL A 263 6.13 -2.48 -3.16
C VAL A 263 5.35 -3.23 -2.10
N LEU A 264 5.97 -4.26 -1.51
CA LEU A 264 5.44 -5.05 -0.40
C LEU A 264 6.45 -5.00 0.76
N GLY A 265 6.73 -3.78 1.20
CA GLY A 265 7.74 -3.47 2.20
C GLY A 265 7.15 -3.10 3.56
N ILE A 266 7.98 -3.22 4.60
CA ILE A 266 7.62 -2.92 5.98
C ILE A 266 7.94 -1.46 6.33
N ASP A 267 7.34 -0.97 7.41
CA ASP A 267 7.65 0.36 7.94
C ASP A 267 9.05 0.44 8.56
N GLU A 268 9.50 1.67 8.77
CA GLU A 268 10.61 1.94 9.65
C GLU A 268 10.25 1.55 11.09
N TYR A 269 11.00 0.59 11.62
CA TYR A 269 10.84 0.10 12.99
C TYR A 269 12.01 0.53 13.90
N LEU A 270 13.06 1.12 13.35
CA LEU A 270 14.19 1.63 14.11
C LEU A 270 13.86 3.00 14.72
N THR A 271 14.53 3.30 15.84
CA THR A 271 14.44 4.61 16.48
C THR A 271 15.17 5.68 15.67
N ASP A 272 14.89 6.95 15.96
CA ASP A 272 15.53 8.09 15.27
C ASP A 272 17.06 8.08 15.41
N GLU A 273 17.61 7.53 16.49
CA GLU A 273 19.06 7.42 16.68
C GLU A 273 19.71 6.33 15.81
N ARG A 274 18.93 5.33 15.38
CA ARG A 274 19.42 4.11 14.70
C ARG A 274 19.11 4.10 13.20
N LYS A 275 17.95 4.62 12.80
CA LYS A 275 17.41 4.48 11.43
C LYS A 275 18.32 5.01 10.32
N ASP A 276 19.11 6.04 10.60
CA ASP A 276 20.02 6.68 9.62
C ASP A 276 21.41 6.02 9.55
N ARG A 277 21.69 5.05 10.43
CA ARG A 277 22.99 4.36 10.53
C ARG A 277 22.90 2.89 10.17
N GLU A 278 21.82 2.23 10.58
CA GLU A 278 21.63 0.79 10.42
C GLU A 278 20.87 0.48 9.13
N THR A 279 21.57 -0.12 8.17
CA THR A 279 21.08 -0.36 6.81
C THR A 279 20.98 -1.84 6.44
N GLU A 280 21.27 -2.75 7.39
CA GLU A 280 21.36 -4.19 7.11
C GLU A 280 20.08 -4.77 6.51
N PHE A 281 18.92 -4.27 6.93
CA PHE A 281 17.58 -4.68 6.51
C PHE A 281 16.84 -3.59 5.71
N ILE A 282 17.54 -2.55 5.25
CA ILE A 282 16.92 -1.41 4.55
C ILE A 282 16.10 -1.85 3.32
N ALA A 283 16.52 -2.93 2.64
CA ALA A 283 15.87 -3.45 1.44
C ALA A 283 14.45 -3.99 1.68
N PHE A 284 14.09 -4.30 2.93
CA PHE A 284 12.73 -4.69 3.30
C PHE A 284 11.83 -3.47 3.56
N LYS A 285 12.40 -2.28 3.73
CA LYS A 285 11.64 -1.07 4.09
C LYS A 285 10.92 -0.48 2.88
N LYS A 286 9.69 -0.02 3.10
CA LYS A 286 8.81 0.51 2.05
C LYS A 286 9.42 1.70 1.31
N PHE A 287 10.03 2.66 2.02
CA PHE A 287 10.66 3.82 1.40
C PHE A 287 11.80 3.43 0.45
N TYR A 288 12.62 2.44 0.84
CA TYR A 288 13.70 1.93 0.01
C TYR A 288 13.14 1.31 -1.25
N GLN A 289 12.12 0.45 -1.13
CA GLN A 289 11.50 -0.19 -2.29
C GLN A 289 10.88 0.83 -3.24
N ARG A 290 10.19 1.86 -2.74
CA ARG A 290 9.63 2.94 -3.57
C ARG A 290 10.70 3.66 -4.39
N ILE A 291 11.85 3.97 -3.76
CA ILE A 291 13.00 4.61 -4.44
C ILE A 291 13.65 3.65 -5.44
N TYR A 292 13.99 2.44 -4.99
CA TYR A 292 14.71 1.45 -5.78
C TYR A 292 13.90 0.95 -6.99
N LYS A 293 12.58 0.86 -6.86
CA LYS A 293 11.65 0.43 -7.91
C LYS A 293 11.02 1.58 -8.69
N GLU A 294 11.43 2.82 -8.41
CA GLU A 294 10.96 4.03 -9.10
C GLU A 294 9.41 4.13 -9.17
N THR A 295 8.74 3.92 -8.03
CA THR A 295 7.27 4.00 -7.98
C THR A 295 6.76 5.43 -8.12
N GLY A 296 5.45 5.58 -8.34
CA GLY A 296 4.80 6.88 -8.50
C GLY A 296 4.98 7.81 -7.29
N CYS A 297 5.27 9.08 -7.55
CA CYS A 297 5.37 10.14 -6.55
C CYS A 297 4.69 11.46 -6.99
N LYS A 298 3.87 11.42 -8.05
CA LYS A 298 3.17 12.60 -8.60
C LYS A 298 2.24 13.27 -7.59
N TYR A 299 1.79 12.55 -6.57
CA TYR A 299 0.97 13.13 -5.50
C TYR A 299 1.69 14.24 -4.73
N LYS A 300 3.03 14.23 -4.70
CA LYS A 300 3.83 15.29 -4.09
C LYS A 300 3.57 16.64 -4.78
N ASP A 301 3.54 16.66 -6.11
CA ASP A 301 3.21 17.86 -6.89
C ASP A 301 1.79 18.37 -6.56
N TRP A 302 0.84 17.45 -6.32
CA TRP A 302 -0.52 17.81 -5.95
C TRP A 302 -0.59 18.42 -4.55
N VAL A 303 0.15 17.86 -3.59
CA VAL A 303 0.27 18.38 -2.23
C VAL A 303 0.96 19.74 -2.23
N GLU A 304 2.03 19.91 -3.01
CA GLU A 304 2.74 21.17 -3.17
C GLU A 304 1.81 22.25 -3.74
N THR A 305 1.09 21.94 -4.83
CA THR A 305 0.09 22.85 -5.41
C THR A 305 -0.96 23.27 -4.38
N ILE A 306 -1.45 22.34 -3.55
CA ILE A 306 -2.44 22.62 -2.49
C ILE A 306 -1.87 23.61 -1.46
N ARG A 307 -0.62 23.42 -1.06
CA ARG A 307 0.05 24.27 -0.06
C ARG A 307 0.35 25.66 -0.62
N GLU A 308 0.90 25.74 -1.83
CA GLU A 308 1.18 27.01 -2.52
C GLU A 308 -0.10 27.83 -2.70
N GLU A 309 -1.20 27.22 -3.17
CA GLU A 309 -2.49 27.91 -3.30
C GLU A 309 -3.01 28.47 -1.96
N TYR A 310 -2.71 27.80 -0.84
CA TYR A 310 -3.09 28.27 0.50
C TYR A 310 -2.20 29.40 0.99
N ASP A 311 -0.89 29.26 0.82
CA ASP A 311 0.10 30.25 1.25
C ASP A 311 -0.07 31.57 0.46
N ASP A 312 -0.27 31.49 -0.85
CA ASP A 312 -0.56 32.64 -1.71
C ASP A 312 -1.84 33.36 -1.27
N PHE A 313 -2.87 32.60 -0.90
CA PHE A 313 -4.12 33.16 -0.38
C PHE A 313 -3.90 33.91 0.95
N LEU A 314 -3.11 33.35 1.87
CA LEU A 314 -2.80 34.00 3.14
C LEU A 314 -1.97 35.28 2.94
N GLN A 315 -0.95 35.23 2.08
CA GLN A 315 -0.11 36.38 1.77
C GLN A 315 -0.92 37.53 1.16
N GLU A 316 -1.79 37.25 0.18
CA GLU A 316 -2.61 38.31 -0.43
C GLU A 316 -3.63 38.88 0.57
N LYS A 317 -4.23 38.04 1.40
CA LYS A 317 -5.14 38.48 2.47
C LYS A 317 -4.42 39.41 3.46
N GLU A 318 -3.25 39.02 3.92
CA GLU A 318 -2.43 39.83 4.82
C GLU A 318 -2.02 41.15 4.16
N ARG A 319 -1.59 41.11 2.90
CA ARG A 319 -1.22 42.31 2.12
C ARG A 319 -2.36 43.32 2.03
N ILE A 320 -3.59 42.87 1.74
CA ILE A 320 -4.77 43.75 1.67
C ILE A 320 -5.09 44.35 3.04
N ILE A 321 -4.99 43.56 4.13
CA ILE A 321 -5.25 44.02 5.50
C ILE A 321 -4.21 45.04 5.94
N ASN A 322 -2.91 44.76 5.74
CA ASN A 322 -1.82 45.65 6.12
C ASN A 322 -1.89 46.96 5.33
N ARG A 323 -2.17 46.90 4.03
CA ARG A 323 -2.42 48.09 3.20
C ARG A 323 -3.54 48.97 3.77
N ALA A 324 -4.61 48.39 4.30
CA ALA A 324 -5.70 49.15 4.89
C ALA A 324 -5.35 49.77 6.26
N ASN A 325 -4.49 49.11 7.05
CA ASN A 325 -4.05 49.58 8.35
C ASN A 325 -3.00 50.69 8.24
N GLU A 326 -2.09 50.59 7.27
CA GLU A 326 -0.95 51.49 7.11
C GLU A 326 -1.25 52.71 6.22
N TYR A 327 -2.36 52.70 5.46
CA TYR A 327 -2.66 53.78 4.52
C TYR A 327 -2.96 55.12 5.21
N VAL A 328 -2.01 56.05 5.09
CA VAL A 328 -2.13 57.45 5.49
C VAL A 328 -2.29 58.32 4.24
N GLY A 329 -3.53 58.41 3.73
CA GLY A 329 -3.90 59.28 2.61
C GLY A 329 -5.31 59.86 2.77
N ASN A 330 -5.97 60.17 1.65
CA ASN A 330 -7.30 60.80 1.66
C ASN A 330 -8.39 59.86 2.23
N ASP A 331 -9.46 60.44 2.77
CA ASP A 331 -10.51 59.70 3.48
C ASP A 331 -11.29 58.72 2.58
N VAL A 332 -11.53 59.09 1.32
CA VAL A 332 -12.26 58.23 0.36
C VAL A 332 -11.48 56.94 0.10
N GLN A 333 -10.18 57.05 -0.13
CA GLN A 333 -9.31 55.92 -0.44
C GLN A 333 -9.00 55.08 0.80
N ARG A 334 -8.89 55.71 1.97
CA ARG A 334 -8.83 55.00 3.26
C ARG A 334 -10.10 54.17 3.50
N MET A 335 -11.28 54.74 3.22
CA MET A 335 -12.55 54.02 3.32
C MET A 335 -12.58 52.81 2.36
N MET A 336 -12.18 52.99 1.10
CA MET A 336 -12.09 51.90 0.11
C MET A 336 -11.18 50.76 0.59
N HIS A 337 -9.99 51.06 1.11
CA HIS A 337 -9.07 50.02 1.62
C HIS A 337 -9.64 49.28 2.82
N ARG A 338 -10.33 49.97 3.74
CA ARG A 338 -11.00 49.32 4.88
C ARG A 338 -12.14 48.40 4.44
N LEU A 339 -12.92 48.79 3.43
CA LEU A 339 -13.96 47.95 2.86
C LEU A 339 -13.38 46.68 2.23
N GLN A 340 -12.29 46.80 1.46
CA GLN A 340 -11.56 45.65 0.91
C GLN A 340 -11.04 44.73 2.01
N ALA A 341 -10.38 45.29 3.04
CA ALA A 341 -9.88 44.52 4.17
C ALA A 341 -11.01 43.80 4.94
N SER A 342 -12.16 44.44 5.10
CA SER A 342 -13.33 43.80 5.72
C SER A 342 -13.87 42.64 4.88
N ALA A 343 -13.91 42.80 3.55
CA ALA A 343 -14.38 41.74 2.66
C ALA A 343 -13.48 40.50 2.68
N VAL A 344 -12.16 40.68 2.74
CA VAL A 344 -11.21 39.56 2.74
C VAL A 344 -11.03 38.90 4.11
N ARG A 345 -11.39 39.57 5.22
CA ARG A 345 -11.29 39.00 6.58
C ARG A 345 -12.07 37.70 6.73
N ASP A 346 -13.28 37.65 6.18
CA ASP A 346 -14.15 36.46 6.24
C ASP A 346 -14.07 35.59 4.98
N GLN A 347 -13.32 36.03 3.97
CA GLN A 347 -13.07 35.23 2.78
C GLN A 347 -12.32 33.95 3.17
N LYS A 348 -12.79 32.82 2.62
CA LYS A 348 -12.16 31.50 2.78
C LYS A 348 -11.29 31.19 1.57
N CYS A 349 -10.22 30.44 1.80
CA CYS A 349 -9.44 29.85 0.72
C CYS A 349 -10.31 28.87 -0.07
N LYS A 350 -9.95 28.68 -1.35
CA LYS A 350 -10.50 27.62 -2.19
C LYS A 350 -10.20 26.26 -1.56
N MET A 351 -11.23 25.43 -1.44
CA MET A 351 -11.08 24.07 -0.89
C MET A 351 -10.73 23.05 -1.97
N HIS A 352 -9.93 22.06 -1.59
CA HIS A 352 -9.63 20.86 -2.34
C HIS A 352 -10.31 19.68 -1.67
N ASN A 353 -10.76 18.69 -2.44
CA ASN A 353 -11.44 17.52 -1.91
C ASN A 353 -10.53 16.30 -2.03
N VAL A 354 -10.41 15.55 -0.94
CA VAL A 354 -9.77 14.23 -0.88
C VAL A 354 -10.85 13.21 -0.58
N TYR A 355 -10.99 12.20 -1.42
CA TYR A 355 -11.92 11.09 -1.24
C TYR A 355 -11.12 9.84 -0.95
N ILE A 356 -11.39 9.13 0.13
CA ILE A 356 -10.69 7.89 0.48
C ILE A 356 -11.67 6.73 0.39
N PHE A 357 -11.45 5.82 -0.55
CA PHE A 357 -12.32 4.68 -0.81
C PHE A 357 -11.57 3.36 -0.74
N GLY A 358 -12.06 2.43 0.08
CA GLY A 358 -11.47 1.09 0.17
C GLY A 358 -10.05 1.02 0.75
N HIS A 359 -9.51 2.15 1.24
CA HIS A 359 -8.25 2.17 1.97
C HIS A 359 -8.50 1.92 3.46
N SER A 360 -7.64 1.11 4.09
CA SER A 360 -7.73 0.77 5.53
C SER A 360 -7.27 1.90 6.46
N LEU A 361 -6.69 2.96 5.89
CA LEU A 361 -5.97 4.03 6.58
C LEU A 361 -4.82 3.47 7.43
N ASP A 362 -4.14 2.44 6.93
CA ASP A 362 -3.11 1.77 7.70
C ASP A 362 -1.96 2.70 8.09
N ILE A 363 -1.37 2.44 9.26
CA ILE A 363 -0.26 3.24 9.78
C ILE A 363 0.97 3.19 8.85
N THR A 364 1.09 2.12 8.07
CA THR A 364 2.19 1.92 7.12
C THR A 364 2.15 2.85 5.92
N ASP A 365 1.08 3.61 5.76
CA ASP A 365 0.92 4.63 4.72
C ASP A 365 0.74 6.04 5.33
N LYS A 366 1.12 6.20 6.60
CA LYS A 366 1.00 7.45 7.36
C LYS A 366 1.69 8.63 6.69
N ASP A 367 2.90 8.44 6.16
CA ASP A 367 3.69 9.50 5.52
C ASP A 367 2.91 10.17 4.39
N ILE A 368 2.26 9.37 3.55
CA ILE A 368 1.46 9.83 2.41
C ILE A 368 0.13 10.43 2.86
N LEU A 369 -0.63 9.69 3.67
CA LEU A 369 -1.97 10.10 4.10
C LEU A 369 -1.94 11.39 4.93
N ARG A 370 -0.94 11.54 5.80
CA ARG A 370 -0.77 12.72 6.64
C ARG A 370 -0.51 13.97 5.81
N GLU A 371 0.33 13.88 4.78
CA GLU A 371 0.63 15.00 3.89
C GLU A 371 -0.57 15.51 3.09
N LEU A 372 -1.51 14.62 2.77
CA LEU A 372 -2.75 14.97 2.06
C LEU A 372 -3.81 15.55 3.00
N ILE A 373 -4.06 14.88 4.14
CA ILE A 373 -5.18 15.19 5.04
C ILE A 373 -4.92 16.47 5.86
N LEU A 374 -3.67 16.74 6.25
CA LEU A 374 -3.34 17.82 7.19
C LEU A 374 -3.23 19.22 6.57
N ASN A 375 -3.69 19.42 5.33
CA ASN A 375 -3.77 20.76 4.76
C ASN A 375 -5.05 21.48 5.24
N GLU A 376 -4.97 22.79 5.49
CA GLU A 376 -6.09 23.58 6.01
C GLU A 376 -7.16 23.88 4.94
N ASN A 377 -6.77 23.88 3.67
CA ASN A 377 -7.65 24.01 2.51
C ASN A 377 -8.06 22.66 1.90
N VAL A 378 -8.05 21.57 2.67
CA VAL A 378 -8.49 20.24 2.23
C VAL A 378 -9.71 19.76 3.03
N TYR A 379 -10.71 19.27 2.30
CA TYR A 379 -11.87 18.56 2.83
C TYR A 379 -11.77 17.08 2.47
N THR A 380 -11.81 16.20 3.45
CA THR A 380 -11.62 14.75 3.28
C THR A 380 -12.92 13.99 3.52
N THR A 381 -13.36 13.20 2.54
CA THR A 381 -14.47 12.25 2.65
C THR A 381 -13.92 10.84 2.73
N ILE A 382 -14.23 10.11 3.80
CA ILE A 382 -13.77 8.73 4.02
C ILE A 382 -14.97 7.80 3.88
N PHE A 383 -14.89 6.90 2.89
CA PHE A 383 -15.93 5.93 2.63
C PHE A 383 -15.76 4.68 3.50
N TYR A 384 -16.86 4.20 4.07
CA TYR A 384 -16.90 2.98 4.88
C TYR A 384 -18.00 2.02 4.43
N LEU A 385 -17.71 0.72 4.50
CA LEU A 385 -18.67 -0.34 4.16
C LEU A 385 -19.78 -0.46 5.21
N ASN A 386 -19.38 -0.58 6.48
CA ASN A 386 -20.27 -0.76 7.61
C ASN A 386 -19.69 -0.08 8.85
N ARG A 387 -20.44 -0.10 9.96
CA ARG A 387 -20.04 0.59 11.21
C ARG A 387 -18.77 0.02 11.84
N ASP A 388 -18.50 -1.27 11.68
CA ASP A 388 -17.29 -1.89 12.22
C ASP A 388 -16.05 -1.40 11.46
N VAL A 389 -16.14 -1.35 10.11
CA VAL A 389 -15.09 -0.77 9.26
C VAL A 389 -14.87 0.72 9.56
N MET A 390 -15.95 1.48 9.79
CA MET A 390 -15.85 2.88 10.20
C MET A 390 -15.08 3.02 11.53
N GLY A 391 -15.39 2.18 12.53
CA GLY A 391 -14.68 2.17 13.81
C GLY A 391 -13.19 1.89 13.65
N GLN A 392 -12.84 0.91 12.81
CA GLN A 392 -11.45 0.58 12.48
C GLN A 392 -10.73 1.74 11.78
N GLN A 393 -11.39 2.37 10.80
CA GLN A 393 -10.86 3.54 10.10
C GLN A 393 -10.61 4.72 11.04
N ILE A 394 -11.52 4.98 11.99
CA ILE A 394 -11.33 6.01 13.03
C ILE A 394 -10.09 5.69 13.88
N ALA A 395 -9.97 4.46 14.39
CA ALA A 395 -8.85 4.04 15.22
C ALA A 395 -7.50 4.17 14.47
N ASN A 396 -7.49 3.82 13.20
CA ASN A 396 -6.31 3.95 12.35
C ASN A 396 -5.97 5.42 12.03
N LEU A 397 -6.98 6.24 11.73
CA LEU A 397 -6.80 7.66 11.47
C LEU A 397 -6.23 8.41 12.68
N VAL A 398 -6.62 8.04 13.91
CA VAL A 398 -6.01 8.57 15.15
C VAL A 398 -4.49 8.33 15.15
N LYS A 399 -4.01 7.16 14.73
CA LYS A 399 -2.58 6.85 14.67
C LYS A 399 -1.83 7.67 13.60
N ILE A 400 -2.52 8.08 12.53
CA ILE A 400 -1.96 8.89 11.44
C ILE A 400 -1.87 10.37 11.81
N ILE A 401 -2.99 10.97 12.24
CA ILE A 401 -3.08 12.43 12.43
C ILE A 401 -3.05 12.88 13.89
N GLY A 402 -3.30 11.98 14.84
CA GLY A 402 -3.43 12.30 16.26
C GLY A 402 -4.88 12.52 16.68
N GLN A 403 -5.18 12.25 17.96
CA GLN A 403 -6.53 12.33 18.51
C GLN A 403 -7.12 13.75 18.45
N ASP A 404 -6.36 14.75 18.91
CA ASP A 404 -6.83 16.13 18.99
C ASP A 404 -7.16 16.69 17.61
N GLU A 405 -6.31 16.38 16.61
CA GLU A 405 -6.52 16.81 15.24
C GLU A 405 -7.74 16.12 14.61
N LEU A 406 -7.95 14.83 14.89
CA LEU A 406 -9.15 14.14 14.42
C LEU A 406 -10.43 14.74 15.01
N ILE A 407 -10.46 15.06 16.30
CA ILE A 407 -11.62 15.70 16.95
C ILE A 407 -11.89 17.07 16.33
N ARG A 408 -10.84 17.89 16.16
CA ARG A 408 -10.92 19.22 15.54
C ARG A 408 -11.52 19.16 14.12
N ARG A 409 -11.08 18.18 13.31
CA ARG A 409 -11.49 18.06 11.90
C ARG A 409 -12.83 17.38 11.69
N THR A 410 -13.34 16.65 12.68
CA THR A 410 -14.65 15.96 12.59
C THR A 410 -15.78 16.71 13.31
N GLY A 411 -15.44 17.60 14.26
CA GLY A 411 -16.40 18.34 15.08
C GLY A 411 -16.52 19.83 14.73
N GLY A 412 -17.68 20.42 15.02
CA GLY A 412 -17.91 21.87 15.00
C GLY A 412 -17.97 22.52 13.61
N LYS A 413 -17.84 23.85 13.58
CA LYS A 413 -17.90 24.67 12.35
C LYS A 413 -16.65 24.56 11.46
N SER A 414 -15.57 24.00 11.98
CA SER A 414 -14.28 23.77 11.31
C SER A 414 -14.14 22.36 10.74
N LYS A 415 -15.24 21.61 10.62
CA LYS A 415 -15.23 20.24 10.10
C LYS A 415 -14.62 20.19 8.70
N THR A 416 -13.57 19.39 8.54
CA THR A 416 -12.89 19.11 7.27
C THR A 416 -12.75 17.62 6.99
N ILE A 417 -13.20 16.74 7.89
CA ILE A 417 -13.26 15.29 7.68
C ILE A 417 -14.70 14.82 7.86
N GLU A 418 -15.20 14.03 6.92
CA GLU A 418 -16.47 13.33 7.03
C GLU A 418 -16.38 11.85 6.69
N PHE A 419 -17.22 11.06 7.36
CA PHE A 419 -17.37 9.63 7.07
C PHE A 419 -18.69 9.42 6.34
N LYS A 420 -18.64 8.79 5.17
CA LYS A 420 -19.81 8.50 4.32
C LYS A 420 -19.93 6.99 4.13
N GLN A 421 -21.11 6.44 4.38
CA GLN A 421 -21.33 5.01 4.08
C GLN A 421 -21.32 4.84 2.55
N GLN A 422 -20.54 3.90 2.04
CA GLN A 422 -20.47 3.63 0.61
C GLN A 422 -21.76 2.97 0.12
N LYS A 423 -22.13 3.29 -1.13
CA LYS A 423 -23.22 2.66 -1.86
C LYS A 423 -22.73 1.33 -2.44
N GLU A 424 -23.63 0.35 -2.43
CA GLU A 424 -23.36 -0.96 -3.02
C GLU A 424 -23.58 -0.96 -4.54
N CYS A 425 -23.06 -2.04 -5.11
CA CYS A 425 -23.24 -2.49 -6.47
C CYS A 425 -23.56 -4.00 -6.39
#